data_AF-A0A135VF31-F1
#
_entry.id   AF-A0A135VF31-F1
#
_cell.length_a   1.000
_cell.length_b   1.000
_cell.length_c   1.000
_cell.angle_alpha   90.00
_cell.angle_beta   90.00
_cell.angle_gamma   90.00
#
_symmetry.space_group_name_H-M   'P 1'
#
loop_
_entity.id
_entity.type
_entity.pdbx_description
1 polymer ?
#
loop_
_entity_poly.entity_id
_entity_poly.type
_entity_poly.pdbx_seq_one_letter_code
_entity_poly.pdbx_strand_id
1 'polypeptide(L)'
;MEFCEKCGALMLPKKEEGKKTVTLKCRECGNEKSVRSPPEYKVEHRIKHTPREKIIVVEEESRRMDEMTEDERRERRKEILEYYESEDD
;
A
#
# COMPACT_ATOMS: atom_id res chain seq x y z
N MET A 1 30.38 -11.86 4.82
CA MET A 1 30.15 -10.43 4.49
C MET A 1 31.33 -9.97 3.64
N GLU A 2 31.11 -9.17 2.58
CA GLU A 2 32.19 -8.73 1.67
C GLU A 2 32.32 -7.20 1.70
N PHE A 3 33.56 -6.71 1.65
CA PHE A 3 33.88 -5.28 1.63
C PHE A 3 34.42 -4.88 0.25
N CYS A 4 34.23 -3.62 -0.12
CA CYS A 4 34.74 -3.08 -1.37
C CYS A 4 36.26 -2.88 -1.30
N GLU A 5 36.98 -3.36 -2.31
CA GLU A 5 38.44 -3.20 -2.42
C GLU A 5 38.89 -1.75 -2.64
N LYS A 6 38.00 -0.87 -3.13
CA LYS A 6 38.32 0.52 -3.44
C LYS A 6 38.17 1.47 -2.24
N CYS A 7 37.13 1.29 -1.44
CA CYS A 7 36.79 2.20 -0.34
C CYS A 7 36.60 1.53 1.02
N GLY A 8 36.69 0.21 1.11
CA GLY A 8 36.51 -0.53 2.36
C GLY A 8 35.06 -0.62 2.85
N ALA A 9 34.09 0.00 2.17
CA ALA A 9 32.68 -0.04 2.57
C ALA A 9 32.05 -1.44 2.39
N LEU A 10 31.06 -1.75 3.23
CA LEU A 10 30.29 -3.00 3.14
C LEU A 10 29.53 -3.07 1.81
N MET A 11 29.71 -4.15 1.07
CA MET A 11 28.94 -4.40 -0.15
C MET A 11 27.55 -4.95 0.22
N LEU A 12 26.52 -4.60 -0.54
CA LEU A 12 25.15 -5.04 -0.28
C LEU A 12 24.59 -5.86 -1.44
N PRO A 13 23.85 -6.96 -1.17
CA PRO A 13 23.23 -7.75 -2.20
C PRO A 13 22.08 -7.00 -2.88
N LYS A 14 22.16 -6.93 -4.20
CA LYS A 14 21.10 -6.48 -5.10
C LYS A 14 20.64 -7.68 -5.92
N LYS A 15 19.36 -8.04 -5.77
CA LYS A 15 18.71 -9.03 -6.63
C LYS A 15 18.11 -8.28 -7.82
N GLU A 16 18.48 -8.66 -9.03
CA GLU A 16 17.79 -8.19 -10.25
C GLU A 16 16.62 -9.12 -10.54
N GLU A 17 15.44 -8.56 -10.82
CA GLU A 17 14.27 -9.35 -11.20
C GLU A 17 14.58 -10.18 -12.46
N GLY A 18 14.25 -11.48 -12.41
CA GLY A 18 14.46 -12.41 -13.52
C GLY A 18 15.83 -13.08 -13.61
N LYS A 19 16.83 -12.70 -12.79
CA LYS A 19 18.15 -13.38 -12.76
C LYS A 19 18.38 -14.14 -11.46
N LYS A 20 18.91 -15.37 -11.56
CA LYS A 20 19.33 -16.18 -10.40
C LYS A 20 20.62 -15.68 -9.74
N THR A 21 21.36 -14.80 -10.41
CA THR A 21 22.64 -14.25 -9.91
C THR A 21 22.41 -13.05 -9.01
N VAL A 22 23.05 -13.05 -7.84
CA VAL A 22 23.02 -11.92 -6.92
C VAL A 22 24.24 -11.03 -7.21
N THR A 23 24.01 -9.73 -7.41
CA THR A 23 25.10 -8.77 -7.60
C THR A 23 25.30 -8.01 -6.30
N LEU A 24 26.52 -8.01 -5.77
CA LEU A 24 26.88 -7.16 -4.65
C LEU A 24 27.23 -5.77 -5.18
N LYS A 25 26.66 -4.72 -4.58
CA LYS A 25 26.92 -3.32 -4.94
C LYS A 25 27.45 -2.54 -3.74
N CYS A 26 28.52 -1.78 -3.94
CA CYS A 26 29.00 -0.80 -2.99
C CYS A 26 28.16 0.49 -3.10
N ARG A 27 27.67 1.00 -1.96
CA ARG A 27 26.89 2.26 -1.92
C ARG A 27 27.76 3.51 -2.06
N GLU A 28 29.04 3.44 -1.65
CA GLU A 28 29.91 4.62 -1.65
C GLU A 28 30.59 4.88 -3.00
N CYS A 29 31.23 3.85 -3.58
CA CYS A 29 31.97 4.00 -4.84
C CYS A 29 31.28 3.39 -6.07
N GLY A 30 30.14 2.71 -5.89
CA GLY A 30 29.38 2.11 -6.99
C GLY A 30 29.96 0.83 -7.59
N ASN A 31 31.00 0.24 -7.00
CA ASN A 31 31.57 -1.03 -7.47
C ASN A 31 30.55 -2.17 -7.42
N GLU A 32 30.51 -3.00 -8.46
CA GLU A 32 29.57 -4.12 -8.59
C GLU A 32 30.33 -5.43 -8.79
N LYS A 33 29.92 -6.48 -8.07
CA LYS A 33 30.54 -7.81 -8.13
C LYS A 33 29.44 -8.87 -8.25
N SER A 34 29.45 -9.65 -9.32
CA SER A 34 28.49 -10.73 -9.51
C SER A 34 28.93 -11.97 -8.72
N VAL A 35 27.99 -12.55 -7.96
CA VAL A 35 28.26 -13.73 -7.13
C VAL A 35 27.31 -14.86 -7.55
N ARG A 36 27.86 -16.06 -7.76
CA ARG A 36 27.09 -17.25 -8.14
C ARG A 36 26.35 -17.86 -6.95
N SER A 37 26.91 -17.73 -5.75
CA SER A 37 26.29 -18.13 -4.49
C SER A 37 25.60 -16.93 -3.83
N PRO A 38 24.39 -17.13 -3.25
CA PRO A 38 23.74 -16.07 -2.48
C PRO A 38 24.55 -15.77 -1.22
N PRO A 39 24.80 -14.48 -0.90
CA PRO A 39 25.48 -14.12 0.33
C PRO A 39 24.64 -14.50 1.56
N GLU A 40 25.32 -14.91 2.64
CA GLU A 40 24.70 -15.37 3.89
C GLU A 40 23.99 -14.24 4.68
N TYR A 41 24.26 -12.98 4.33
CA TYR A 41 23.67 -11.81 4.99
C TYR A 41 22.56 -11.18 4.14
N LYS A 42 21.50 -10.72 4.81
CA LYS A 42 20.33 -10.08 4.21
C LYS A 42 20.22 -8.62 4.66
N VAL A 43 19.70 -7.77 3.79
CA VAL A 43 19.37 -6.38 4.13
C VAL A 43 17.93 -6.34 4.63
N GLU A 44 17.75 -6.09 5.92
CA GLU A 44 16.43 -5.89 6.52
C GLU A 44 16.17 -4.41 6.75
N HIS A 45 15.01 -3.93 6.31
CA HIS A 45 14.51 -2.59 6.62
C HIS A 45 13.41 -2.70 7.67
N ARG A 46 13.70 -2.25 8.91
CA ARG A 46 12.68 -2.15 9.96
C ARG A 46 12.01 -0.77 9.87
N ILE A 47 10.79 -0.74 9.36
CA ILE A 47 9.95 0.45 9.36
C ILE A 47 9.25 0.54 10.73
N LYS A 48 9.50 1.63 11.47
CA LYS A 48 8.82 1.88 12.75
C LYS A 48 7.55 2.69 12.48
N HIS A 49 6.40 2.06 12.61
CA HIS A 49 5.12 2.77 12.53
C HIS A 49 4.90 3.62 13.79
N THR A 50 4.49 4.87 13.60
CA THR A 50 4.11 5.75 14.72
C THR A 50 2.60 5.68 14.97
N PRO A 51 2.11 5.98 16.17
CA PRO A 51 0.67 5.99 16.46
C PRO A 51 -0.13 6.92 15.54
N ARG A 52 0.51 7.95 14.97
CA ARG A 52 -0.09 8.89 14.00
C ARG A 52 -0.49 8.25 12.67
N GLU A 53 0.07 7.09 12.35
CA GLU A 53 -0.25 6.33 11.12
C GLU A 53 -1.43 5.36 11.32
N LYS A 54 -2.03 5.31 12.51
CA LYS A 54 -3.19 4.44 12.79
C LYS A 54 -4.50 5.18 12.54
N ILE A 55 -5.39 4.58 11.76
CA ILE A 55 -6.76 5.05 11.58
C ILE A 55 -7.62 4.47 12.71
N ILE A 56 -8.29 5.33 13.47
CA ILE A 56 -9.23 4.93 14.52
C ILE A 56 -10.61 4.86 13.86
N VAL A 57 -11.17 3.66 13.74
CA VAL A 57 -12.57 3.48 13.33
C VAL A 57 -13.43 3.73 14.56
N VAL A 58 -14.14 4.85 14.57
CA VAL A 58 -15.17 5.14 15.56
C VAL A 58 -16.48 4.68 14.96
N GLU A 59 -17.11 3.67 15.56
CA GLU A 59 -18.51 3.38 15.32
C GLU A 59 -19.31 4.55 15.92
N GLU A 60 -19.52 5.59 15.13
CA GLU A 60 -20.65 6.46 15.39
C GLU A 60 -21.86 5.54 15.25
N GLU A 61 -22.73 5.51 16.27
CA GLU A 61 -24.05 4.93 16.16
C GLU A 61 -24.75 5.78 15.10
N SER A 62 -24.46 5.47 13.83
CA SER A 62 -25.06 6.10 12.68
C SER A 62 -26.51 6.05 13.02
N ARG A 63 -27.16 7.21 13.13
CA ARG A 63 -28.62 7.28 13.17
C ARG A 63 -29.02 6.39 12.03
N ARG A 64 -29.41 5.15 12.36
CA ARG A 64 -29.92 4.22 11.38
C ARG A 64 -31.01 5.07 10.78
N MET A 65 -30.89 5.42 9.50
CA MET A 65 -32.06 5.91 8.79
C MET A 65 -33.09 4.86 9.15
N ASP A 66 -34.11 5.25 9.94
CA ASP A 66 -35.15 4.32 10.37
C ASP A 66 -35.50 3.50 9.14
N GLU A 67 -35.49 2.18 9.28
CA GLU A 67 -35.73 1.29 8.14
C GLU A 67 -37.10 1.65 7.56
N MET A 68 -37.12 2.49 6.53
CA MET A 68 -38.37 2.90 5.88
C MET A 68 -39.09 1.62 5.46
N THR A 69 -40.38 1.57 5.72
CA THR A 69 -41.21 0.46 5.26
C THR A 69 -41.25 0.45 3.73
N GLU A 70 -41.53 -0.72 3.14
CA GLU A 70 -41.59 -0.86 1.67
C GLU A 70 -42.67 0.04 1.04
N ASP A 71 -43.73 0.34 1.78
CA ASP A 71 -44.78 1.26 1.34
C ASP A 71 -44.30 2.72 1.33
N GLU A 72 -43.60 3.18 2.38
CA GLU A 72 -43.00 4.53 2.42
C GLU A 72 -41.97 4.74 1.29
N ARG A 73 -41.16 3.70 0.99
CA ARG A 73 -40.24 3.73 -0.15
C ARG A 73 -40.96 3.88 -1.48
N ARG A 74 -42.09 3.18 -1.65
CA ARG A 74 -42.91 3.23 -2.88
C ARG A 74 -43.53 4.59 -3.07
N GLU A 75 -44.07 5.18 -2.01
CA GLU A 75 -44.67 6.52 -2.05
C GLU A 75 -43.62 7.58 -2.38
N ARG A 76 -42.47 7.56 -1.71
CA ARG A 76 -41.38 8.50 -2.01
C ARG A 76 -40.90 8.38 -3.45
N ARG A 77 -40.82 7.17 -4.00
CA ARG A 77 -40.44 6.95 -5.41
C ARG A 77 -41.51 7.49 -6.37
N LYS A 78 -42.79 7.39 -6.01
CA LYS A 78 -43.90 7.93 -6.80
C LYS A 78 -43.90 9.46 -6.79
N GLU A 79 -43.72 10.06 -5.62
CA GLU A 79 -43.63 11.51 -5.44
C GLU A 79 -42.50 12.11 -6.27
N ILE A 80 -41.31 11.47 -6.26
CA ILE A 80 -40.19 11.89 -7.09
C ILE A 80 -40.55 11.86 -8.58
N LEU A 81 -41.23 10.81 -9.06
CA LEU A 81 -41.59 10.68 -10.47
C LEU A 81 -42.62 11.74 -10.91
N GLU A 82 -43.62 12.00 -10.07
CA GLU A 82 -44.66 13.02 -10.31
C GLU A 82 -44.06 14.43 -10.38
N TYR A 83 -43.06 14.73 -9.55
CA TYR A 83 -42.33 16.00 -9.61
C TYR A 83 -41.64 16.20 -10.97
N TYR A 84 -40.92 15.19 -11.47
CA TYR A 84 -40.27 15.27 -12.78
C TYR A 84 -41.28 15.37 -13.93
N GLU A 85 -42.37 14.59 -13.88
CA GLU A 85 -43.44 14.68 -14.88
C GLU A 85 -44.11 16.07 -14.89
N SER A 86 -44.19 16.74 -13.72
CA SER A 86 -44.74 18.10 -13.61
C SER A 86 -43.77 19.22 -14.01
N GLU A 87 -42.45 18.97 -13.95
CA GLU A 87 -41.43 19.93 -14.40
C GLU A 87 -41.22 19.91 -15.92
N ASP A 88 -41.63 18.83 -16.60
CA ASP A 88 -41.50 18.63 -18.03
C ASP A 88 -42.70 19.16 -18.87
N ASP A 89 -43.77 19.69 -18.24
CA ASP A 89 -44.92 20.40 -18.85
C ASP A 89 -44.79 21.94 -18.77
#